data_AF-A0A358S8M6-F1
#
_entry.id   AF-A0A358S8M6-F1
#
_cell.length_a   1.000
_cell.length_b   1.000
_cell.length_c   1.000
_cell.angle_alpha   90.00
_cell.angle_beta   90.00
_cell.angle_gamma   90.00
#
_symmetry.space_group_name_H-M   'P 1'
#
loop_
_entity.id
_entity.type
_entity.pdbx_description
1 polymer ?
#
loop_
_entity_poly.entity_id
_entity_poly.type
_entity_poly.pdbx_seq_one_letter_code
_entity_poly.pdbx_strand_id
1 'polypeptide(L)'
;MKYLWKTIWFIQAFIVRLIPMLLFFVAHTIGEVYIYNWDPLTVLEIKPLPELFDSYLFLYGALGLIILILFFMKLPIIARVMTVGILASQVVFFLKRWEIYIYDLKDVDPYYNFYMGILLSIIAGFVLQVTWRMIRNGITQAYYWFMMKSFGKDKKASFKKIPVKKLPEKKNSK
;
A
#
# COMPACT_ATOMS: atom_id res chain seq x y z
N MET A 1 -24.61 19.76 -6.91
CA MET A 1 -24.20 18.44 -7.46
C MET A 1 -22.71 18.10 -7.29
N LYS A 2 -21.76 19.05 -7.38
CA LYS A 2 -20.31 18.78 -7.22
C LYS A 2 -19.90 18.14 -5.88
N TYR A 3 -20.59 18.49 -4.78
CA TYR A 3 -20.31 17.94 -3.45
C TYR A 3 -20.85 16.53 -3.25
N LEU A 4 -22.07 16.24 -3.72
CA LEU A 4 -22.66 14.89 -3.68
C LEU A 4 -21.79 13.88 -4.44
N TRP A 5 -21.28 14.25 -5.61
CA TRP A 5 -20.39 13.39 -6.38
C TRP A 5 -19.09 13.10 -5.62
N LYS A 6 -18.46 14.12 -5.03
CA LYS A 6 -17.26 13.94 -4.19
C LYS A 6 -17.50 13.00 -3.01
N THR A 7 -18.66 13.08 -2.37
CA THR A 7 -19.04 12.18 -1.28
C THR A 7 -19.16 10.74 -1.76
N ILE A 8 -19.80 10.50 -2.92
CA ILE A 8 -19.91 9.15 -3.51
C ILE A 8 -18.52 8.59 -3.82
N TRP A 9 -17.63 9.38 -4.44
CA TRP A 9 -16.25 8.97 -4.71
C TRP A 9 -15.47 8.64 -3.44
N PHE A 10 -15.67 9.41 -2.38
CA PHE A 10 -15.03 9.14 -1.09
C PHE A 10 -15.53 7.82 -0.49
N ILE A 11 -16.84 7.61 -0.43
CA ILE A 11 -17.44 6.37 0.10
C ILE A 11 -16.98 5.16 -0.72
N GLN A 12 -17.02 5.24 -2.05
CA GLN A 12 -16.55 4.17 -2.92
C GLN A 12 -15.07 3.87 -2.67
N ALA A 13 -14.23 4.89 -2.59
CA ALA A 13 -12.80 4.71 -2.37
C ALA A 13 -12.48 4.25 -0.94
N PHE A 14 -13.35 4.52 0.04
CA PHE A 14 -13.26 3.98 1.39
C PHE A 14 -13.59 2.49 1.40
N ILE A 15 -14.73 2.10 0.81
CA ILE A 15 -15.18 0.69 0.72
C ILE A 15 -14.14 -0.16 0.00
N VAL A 16 -13.61 0.29 -1.14
CA VAL A 16 -12.58 -0.44 -1.89
C VAL A 16 -11.30 -0.64 -1.05
N ARG A 17 -10.98 0.29 -0.15
CA ARG A 17 -9.81 0.18 0.74
C ARG A 17 -10.05 -0.67 1.98
N LEU A 18 -11.30 -1.05 2.26
CA LEU A 18 -11.63 -2.06 3.28
C LEU A 18 -11.47 -3.49 2.77
N ILE A 19 -11.32 -3.71 1.46
CA ILE A 19 -11.15 -5.05 0.88
C ILE A 19 -10.03 -5.86 1.56
N PRO A 20 -8.82 -5.32 1.84
CA PRO A 20 -7.77 -6.05 2.55
C PRO A 20 -8.21 -6.59 3.92
N MET A 21 -8.99 -5.81 4.65
CA MET A 21 -9.52 -6.22 5.95
C MET A 21 -10.51 -7.39 5.78
N LEU A 22 -11.44 -7.29 4.83
CA LEU A 22 -12.36 -8.38 4.51
C LEU A 22 -11.63 -9.66 4.08
N LEU A 23 -10.55 -9.53 3.32
CA LEU A 23 -9.74 -10.68 2.90
C LEU A 23 -9.12 -11.40 4.10
N PHE A 24 -8.65 -10.69 5.12
CA PHE A 24 -8.10 -11.32 6.32
C PHE A 24 -9.16 -12.10 7.09
N PHE A 25 -10.37 -11.55 7.20
CA PHE A 25 -11.50 -12.22 7.84
C PHE A 25 -11.89 -13.48 7.08
N VAL A 26 -12.08 -13.38 5.76
CA VAL A 26 -12.43 -14.53 4.92
C VAL A 26 -11.35 -15.62 4.97
N ALA A 27 -10.08 -15.25 4.84
CA ALA A 27 -8.97 -16.20 4.89
C ALA A 27 -8.90 -16.91 6.26
N HIS A 28 -9.17 -16.18 7.35
CA HIS A 28 -9.16 -16.77 8.68
C HIS A 28 -10.33 -17.71 8.91
N THR A 29 -11.54 -17.32 8.51
CA THR A 29 -12.72 -18.19 8.55
C THR A 29 -12.52 -19.49 7.78
N ILE A 30 -11.94 -19.44 6.58
CA ILE A 30 -11.65 -20.63 5.78
C ILE A 30 -10.68 -21.56 6.54
N GLY A 31 -9.64 -21.01 7.16
CA GLY A 31 -8.68 -21.78 7.95
C GLY A 31 -9.31 -22.44 9.18
N GLU A 32 -10.15 -21.72 9.92
CA GLU A 32 -10.85 -22.27 11.10
C GLU A 32 -11.82 -23.39 10.73
N VAL A 33 -12.61 -23.22 9.66
CA VAL A 33 -13.52 -24.27 9.15
C VAL A 33 -12.75 -25.52 8.75
N TYR A 34 -11.61 -25.37 8.08
CA TYR A 34 -10.81 -26.50 7.64
C TYR A 34 -10.15 -27.26 8.80
N ILE A 35 -9.61 -26.55 9.80
CA ILE A 35 -8.84 -27.18 10.89
C ILE A 35 -9.73 -27.77 11.98
N TYR A 36 -10.78 -27.07 12.39
CA TYR A 36 -11.61 -27.49 13.53
C TYR A 36 -12.96 -28.10 13.12
N ASN A 37 -13.16 -28.40 11.83
CA ASN A 37 -14.44 -28.93 11.30
C ASN A 37 -15.65 -28.09 11.77
N TRP A 38 -15.48 -26.77 11.86
CA TRP A 38 -16.59 -25.87 12.16
C TRP A 38 -17.66 -26.02 11.07
N ASP A 39 -18.94 -26.03 11.45
CA ASP A 39 -20.03 -26.12 10.49
C ASP A 39 -19.99 -24.89 9.57
N PRO A 40 -19.75 -25.04 8.25
CA PRO A 40 -19.63 -23.92 7.33
C PRO A 40 -20.89 -23.04 7.26
N LEU A 41 -22.05 -23.54 7.70
CA LEU A 41 -23.29 -22.75 7.76
C LEU A 41 -23.33 -21.83 8.98
N THR A 42 -22.68 -22.19 10.08
CA THR A 42 -22.63 -21.34 11.30
C THR A 42 -21.81 -20.05 11.09
N VAL A 43 -20.92 -20.04 10.09
CA VAL A 43 -20.21 -18.83 9.64
C VAL A 43 -21.15 -17.75 9.10
N LEU A 44 -22.33 -18.13 8.58
CA LEU A 44 -23.34 -17.21 8.07
C LEU A 44 -24.19 -16.60 9.20
N GLU A 45 -24.05 -17.08 10.43
CA GLU A 45 -24.77 -16.57 11.58
C GLU A 45 -23.97 -15.42 12.25
N ILE A 46 -24.64 -14.30 12.51
CA ILE A 46 -24.00 -13.09 13.07
C ILE A 46 -23.57 -13.29 14.54
N LYS A 47 -24.26 -14.16 15.29
CA LYS A 47 -24.01 -14.39 16.72
C LYS A 47 -22.67 -15.08 17.04
N PRO A 48 -22.27 -16.17 16.38
CA PRO A 48 -21.00 -16.86 16.65
C PRO A 48 -19.76 -16.17 16.06
N LEU A 49 -19.95 -15.15 15.22
CA LEU A 49 -18.84 -14.47 14.53
C LEU A 49 -17.76 -13.92 15.49
N PRO A 50 -18.09 -13.22 16.59
CA PRO A 50 -17.10 -12.76 17.55
C PRO A 50 -16.34 -13.90 18.24
N GLU A 51 -16.99 -15.03 18.48
CA GLU A 51 -16.37 -16.21 19.11
C GLU A 51 -15.40 -16.92 18.15
N LEU A 52 -15.70 -16.92 16.84
CA LEU A 52 -14.83 -17.46 15.80
C LEU A 52 -13.49 -16.70 15.73
N PHE A 53 -13.52 -15.38 15.91
CA PHE A 53 -12.35 -14.52 15.72
C PHE A 53 -11.67 -14.09 17.03
N ASP A 54 -12.36 -14.10 18.17
CA ASP A 54 -11.85 -13.72 19.50
C ASP A 54 -10.80 -12.57 19.46
N SER A 55 -9.56 -12.83 19.88
CA SER A 55 -8.45 -11.86 19.85
C SER A 55 -8.00 -11.43 18.44
N TYR A 56 -8.26 -12.23 17.41
CA TYR A 56 -7.95 -11.91 16.02
C TYR A 56 -8.90 -10.87 15.41
N LEU A 57 -10.12 -10.73 15.93
CA LEU A 57 -11.07 -9.71 15.46
C LEU A 57 -10.44 -8.32 15.56
N PHE A 58 -9.86 -8.02 16.72
CA PHE A 58 -9.19 -6.75 16.98
C PHE A 58 -7.90 -6.61 16.17
N LEU A 59 -7.13 -7.69 16.03
CA LEU A 59 -5.90 -7.69 15.24
C LEU A 59 -6.18 -7.37 13.76
N TYR A 60 -7.11 -8.06 13.12
CA TYR A 60 -7.46 -7.81 11.72
C TYR A 60 -8.14 -6.47 11.51
N GLY A 61 -8.96 -6.03 12.48
CA GLY A 61 -9.51 -4.67 12.50
C GLY A 61 -8.41 -3.61 12.53
N ALA A 62 -7.42 -3.75 13.42
CA ALA A 62 -6.29 -2.83 13.53
C ALA A 62 -5.40 -2.84 12.27
N LEU A 63 -5.04 -4.03 11.77
CA LEU A 63 -4.24 -4.17 10.55
C LEU A 63 -4.97 -3.60 9.33
N GLY A 64 -6.27 -3.87 9.21
CA GLY A 64 -7.14 -3.32 8.18
C GLY A 64 -7.19 -1.80 8.22
N LEU A 65 -7.34 -1.22 9.42
CA LEU A 65 -7.32 0.22 9.63
C LEU A 65 -5.96 0.85 9.25
N ILE A 66 -4.85 0.22 9.65
CA ILE A 66 -3.50 0.68 9.27
C ILE A 66 -3.36 0.69 7.75
N ILE A 67 -3.74 -0.39 7.07
CA ILE A 67 -3.68 -0.49 5.60
C ILE A 67 -4.54 0.58 4.94
N LEU A 68 -5.74 0.83 5.46
CA LEU A 68 -6.63 1.88 4.99
C LEU A 68 -6.00 3.26 5.14
N ILE A 69 -5.40 3.57 6.29
CA ILE A 69 -4.65 4.82 6.53
C ILE A 69 -3.49 4.95 5.54
N LEU A 70 -2.70 3.89 5.33
CA LEU A 70 -1.57 3.90 4.39
C LEU A 70 -2.02 4.23 2.95
N PHE A 71 -3.18 3.74 2.52
CA PHE A 71 -3.74 4.12 1.22
C PHE A 71 -4.12 5.61 1.15
N PHE A 72 -4.66 6.20 2.23
CA PHE A 72 -4.95 7.64 2.29
C PHE A 72 -3.68 8.50 2.33
N MET A 73 -2.62 8.01 2.99
CA MET A 73 -1.29 8.64 3.02
C MET A 73 -0.54 8.54 1.69
N LYS A 74 -1.13 7.93 0.65
CA LYS A 74 -0.49 7.68 -0.64
C LYS A 74 0.77 6.81 -0.53
N LEU A 75 0.75 5.83 0.38
CA LEU A 75 1.77 4.79 0.54
C LEU A 75 1.24 3.41 0.08
N PRO A 76 0.83 3.27 -1.20
CA PRO A 76 0.15 2.07 -1.66
C PRO A 76 1.05 0.84 -1.74
N ILE A 77 2.38 1.00 -1.84
CA ILE A 77 3.30 -0.15 -1.93
C ILE A 77 3.35 -0.84 -0.57
N ILE A 78 3.53 -0.08 0.52
CA ILE A 78 3.52 -0.62 1.88
C ILE A 78 2.19 -1.34 2.15
N ALA A 79 1.07 -0.67 1.85
CA ALA A 79 -0.27 -1.22 2.06
C ALA A 79 -0.47 -2.58 1.33
N ARG A 80 -0.03 -2.68 0.07
CA ARG A 80 -0.12 -3.92 -0.72
C ARG A 80 0.79 -5.01 -0.20
N VAL A 81 2.03 -4.69 0.12
CA VAL A 81 3.00 -5.67 0.65
C VAL A 81 2.56 -6.20 2.00
N MET A 82 2.05 -5.33 2.88
CA MET A 82 1.42 -5.75 4.13
C MET A 82 0.23 -6.67 3.88
N THR A 83 -0.67 -6.32 2.97
CA THR A 83 -1.84 -7.16 2.66
C THR A 83 -1.43 -8.56 2.22
N VAL A 84 -0.53 -8.68 1.25
CA VAL A 84 -0.08 -9.97 0.73
C VAL A 84 0.71 -10.74 1.78
N GLY A 85 1.60 -10.06 2.51
CA GLY A 85 2.44 -10.70 3.52
C GLY A 85 1.67 -11.19 4.75
N ILE A 86 0.64 -10.46 5.20
CA ILE A 86 -0.27 -10.90 6.26
C ILE A 86 -1.07 -12.13 5.80
N LEU A 87 -1.63 -12.12 4.57
CA LEU A 87 -2.34 -13.28 4.02
C LEU A 87 -1.43 -14.51 3.93
N ALA A 88 -0.20 -14.35 3.42
CA ALA A 88 0.76 -15.45 3.37
C ALA A 88 1.10 -15.96 4.78
N SER A 89 1.26 -15.07 5.74
CA SER A 89 1.52 -15.43 7.14
C SER A 89 0.33 -16.18 7.76
N GLN A 90 -0.91 -15.82 7.44
CA GLN A 90 -2.11 -16.54 7.86
C GLN A 90 -2.13 -17.97 7.29
N VAL A 91 -1.83 -18.14 6.00
CA VAL A 91 -1.76 -19.48 5.38
C VAL A 91 -0.73 -20.36 6.10
N VAL A 92 0.47 -19.84 6.34
CA VAL A 92 1.52 -20.57 7.07
C VAL A 92 1.10 -20.89 8.51
N PHE A 93 0.45 -19.94 9.18
CA PHE A 93 -0.09 -20.14 10.52
C PHE A 93 -1.08 -21.32 10.57
N PHE A 94 -2.01 -21.38 9.61
CA PHE A 94 -2.98 -22.45 9.54
C PHE A 94 -2.35 -23.80 9.19
N LEU A 95 -1.39 -23.83 8.26
CA LEU A 95 -0.64 -25.06 7.97
C LEU A 95 0.08 -25.59 9.23
N LYS A 96 0.72 -24.70 10.00
CA LYS A 96 1.36 -25.09 11.26
C LYS A 96 0.36 -25.59 12.31
N ARG A 97 -0.78 -24.92 12.48
CA ARG A 97 -1.81 -25.41 13.40
C ARG A 97 -2.35 -26.77 12.99
N TRP A 98 -2.53 -27.00 11.68
CA TRP A 98 -2.97 -28.28 11.15
C TRP A 98 -1.94 -29.38 11.44
N GLU A 99 -0.65 -29.12 11.24
CA GLU A 99 0.43 -30.04 11.63
C GLU A 99 0.41 -30.35 13.13
N ILE A 100 0.29 -29.33 13.99
CA ILE A 100 0.19 -29.50 15.44
C ILE A 100 -1.00 -30.39 15.80
N TYR A 101 -2.16 -30.16 15.17
CA TYR A 101 -3.38 -30.94 15.40
C TYR A 101 -3.22 -32.42 14.99
N ILE A 102 -2.59 -32.70 13.84
CA ILE A 102 -2.39 -34.07 13.36
C ILE A 102 -1.33 -34.83 14.18
N TYR A 103 -0.24 -34.16 14.54
CA TYR A 103 0.95 -34.80 15.12
C TYR A 103 1.08 -34.63 16.65
N ASP A 104 0.11 -34.00 17.32
CA ASP A 104 0.11 -33.69 18.76
C ASP A 104 1.43 -33.05 19.25
N LEU A 105 1.93 -32.08 18.48
CA LEU A 105 3.19 -31.39 18.77
C LEU A 105 2.96 -30.35 19.89
N LYS A 106 3.54 -30.57 21.07
CA LYS A 106 3.28 -29.74 22.26
C LYS A 106 4.18 -28.51 22.41
N ASP A 107 5.32 -28.49 21.73
CA ASP A 107 6.36 -27.45 21.91
C ASP A 107 6.43 -26.42 20.77
N VAL A 108 5.54 -26.48 19.79
CA VAL A 108 5.57 -25.59 18.62
C VAL A 108 4.56 -24.46 18.82
N ASP A 109 5.05 -23.23 18.99
CA ASP A 109 4.22 -22.03 19.02
C ASP A 109 3.98 -21.49 17.57
N PRO A 110 2.76 -21.62 17.01
CA PRO A 110 2.45 -21.09 15.69
C PRO A 110 2.26 -19.56 15.70
N TYR A 111 1.96 -18.95 16.84
CA TYR A 111 1.62 -17.53 16.97
C TYR A 111 2.85 -16.63 16.83
N TYR A 112 3.98 -17.01 17.42
CA TYR A 112 5.24 -16.26 17.27
C TYR A 112 5.61 -16.06 15.78
N ASN A 113 5.54 -17.14 15.00
CA ASN A 113 5.87 -17.11 13.57
C ASN A 113 4.89 -16.24 12.77
N PHE A 114 3.61 -16.25 13.15
CA PHE A 114 2.59 -15.42 12.55
C PHE A 114 2.87 -13.93 12.75
N TYR A 115 3.11 -13.49 13.99
CA TYR A 115 3.42 -12.09 14.28
C TYR A 115 4.75 -11.63 13.66
N MET A 116 5.76 -12.50 13.64
CA MET A 116 7.02 -12.22 12.94
C MET A 116 6.80 -12.04 11.43
N GLY A 117 5.95 -12.86 10.81
CA GLY A 117 5.57 -12.71 9.40
C GLY A 117 4.92 -11.36 9.11
N ILE A 118 4.01 -10.90 9.98
CA ILE A 118 3.40 -9.56 9.89
C ILE A 118 4.47 -8.47 9.97
N LEU A 119 5.37 -8.55 10.97
CA LEU A 119 6.43 -7.57 11.16
C LEU A 119 7.37 -7.49 9.94
N LEU A 120 7.82 -8.65 9.43
CA LEU A 120 8.67 -8.73 8.24
C LEU A 120 7.98 -8.15 7.01
N SER A 121 6.67 -8.34 6.87
CA SER A 121 5.87 -7.78 5.78
C SER A 121 5.82 -6.25 5.85
N ILE A 122 5.72 -5.68 7.05
CA ILE A 122 5.76 -4.23 7.25
C ILE A 122 7.14 -3.67 6.85
N ILE A 123 8.21 -4.30 7.34
CA ILE A 123 9.60 -3.90 7.04
C ILE A 123 9.87 -3.99 5.53
N ALA A 124 9.52 -5.11 4.90
CA ALA A 124 9.67 -5.30 3.46
C ALA A 124 8.88 -4.26 2.66
N GLY A 125 7.65 -3.96 3.09
CA GLY A 125 6.82 -2.92 2.49
C GLY A 125 7.50 -1.56 2.54
N PHE A 126 8.05 -1.19 3.69
CA PHE A 126 8.78 0.07 3.87
C PHE A 126 10.02 0.14 2.96
N VAL A 127 10.86 -0.90 2.96
CA VAL A 127 12.06 -0.97 2.11
C VAL A 127 11.70 -0.83 0.63
N LEU A 128 10.68 -1.55 0.17
CA LEU A 128 10.22 -1.46 -1.23
C LEU A 128 9.68 -0.08 -1.58
N GLN A 129 8.92 0.55 -0.67
CA GLN A 129 8.39 1.90 -0.87
C GLN A 129 9.50 2.95 -0.98
N VAL A 130 10.54 2.86 -0.14
CA VAL A 130 11.70 3.75 -0.18
C VAL A 130 12.50 3.54 -1.45
N THR A 131 12.85 2.29 -1.77
CA THR A 131 13.61 1.93 -2.98
C THR A 131 12.89 2.38 -4.24
N TRP A 132 11.58 2.17 -4.34
CA TRP A 132 10.79 2.65 -5.47
C TRP A 132 10.86 4.17 -5.65
N ARG A 133 10.77 4.92 -4.55
CA ARG A 133 10.85 6.39 -4.59
C ARG A 133 12.22 6.86 -5.04
N MET A 134 13.29 6.20 -4.56
CA MET A 134 14.66 6.49 -4.99
C MET A 134 14.86 6.23 -6.48
N ILE A 135 14.42 5.07 -6.98
CA ILE A 135 14.50 4.71 -8.41
C ILE A 135 13.76 5.74 -9.26
N ARG A 136 12.52 6.09 -8.90
CA ARG A 136 11.72 7.05 -9.65
C ARG A 136 12.39 8.43 -9.70
N ASN A 137 12.94 8.89 -8.58
CA ASN A 137 13.64 10.18 -8.51
C ASN A 137 14.92 10.16 -9.35
N GLY A 138 15.69 9.07 -9.28
CA GLY A 138 16.91 8.87 -10.07
C GLY A 138 16.64 8.86 -11.58
N ILE A 139 15.60 8.12 -12.02
CA ILE A 139 15.18 8.10 -13.43
C ILE A 139 14.76 9.50 -13.89
N THR A 140 14.02 10.23 -13.07
CA THR A 140 13.56 11.59 -13.39
C THR A 140 14.75 12.55 -13.55
N GLN A 141 15.72 12.49 -12.63
CA GLN A 141 16.94 13.30 -12.72
C GLN A 141 17.77 12.93 -13.94
N ALA A 142 17.94 11.64 -14.23
CA ALA A 142 18.66 11.17 -15.42
C ALA A 142 17.99 11.64 -16.72
N TYR A 143 16.65 11.57 -16.78
CA TYR A 143 15.87 12.08 -17.90
C TYR A 143 16.06 13.59 -18.10
N TYR A 144 15.97 14.38 -17.03
CA TYR A 144 16.21 15.83 -17.12
C TYR A 144 17.64 16.17 -17.55
N TRP A 145 18.63 15.43 -17.03
CA TRP A 145 20.03 15.63 -17.42
C TRP A 145 20.25 15.29 -18.90
N PHE A 146 19.67 14.20 -19.39
CA PHE A 146 19.75 13.82 -20.80
C PHE A 146 19.05 14.83 -21.71
N MET A 147 17.85 15.28 -21.33
CA MET A 147 17.10 16.31 -22.06
C MET A 147 17.85 17.65 -22.07
N MET A 148 18.39 18.12 -20.94
CA MET A 148 19.19 19.36 -20.90
C MET A 148 20.47 19.25 -21.73
N LYS A 149 21.10 18.07 -21.79
CA LYS A 149 22.29 17.82 -22.61
C LYS A 149 21.96 17.77 -24.12
N SER A 150 20.78 17.30 -24.48
CA SER A 150 20.28 17.26 -25.86
C SER A 150 19.82 18.63 -26.36
N PHE A 151 19.02 19.36 -25.56
CA PHE A 151 18.50 20.69 -25.92
C PHE A 151 19.47 21.86 -25.60
N GLY A 152 20.53 21.61 -24.83
CA GLY A 152 21.55 22.61 -24.48
C GLY A 152 22.62 22.84 -25.56
N LYS A 153 22.71 21.98 -26.58
CA LYS A 153 23.64 22.19 -27.71
C LYS A 153 23.13 23.25 -28.71
N ASP A 154 21.82 23.46 -28.81
CA ASP A 154 21.25 24.40 -29.79
C ASP A 154 21.14 25.85 -29.29
N LYS A 155 21.24 26.09 -27.97
CA LYS A 155 21.18 27.45 -27.41
C LYS A 155 22.51 28.22 -27.38
N LYS A 156 23.62 27.63 -27.83
CA LYS A 156 24.91 28.35 -27.96
C LYS A 156 25.14 28.98 -29.34
N ALA A 157 24.27 28.75 -30.33
CA ALA A 157 24.48 29.23 -31.70
C ALA A 157 23.73 30.53 -32.08
N SER A 158 22.90 31.10 -31.19
CA SER A 158 22.14 32.33 -31.51
C SER A 158 22.16 33.35 -30.38
N PHE A 159 23.37 33.78 -30.00
CA PHE A 159 23.57 35.15 -29.54
C PHE A 159 24.19 35.95 -30.69
N LYS A 160 23.49 35.99 -31.84
CA LYS A 160 23.79 37.01 -32.86
C LYS A 160 23.37 38.33 -32.24
N LYS A 161 24.35 39.15 -31.84
CA LYS A 161 24.15 40.52 -31.35
C LYS A 161 23.20 41.22 -32.31
N ILE A 162 21.96 41.43 -31.89
CA ILE A 162 21.02 42.28 -32.62
C ILE A 162 21.60 43.68 -32.49
N PRO A 163 21.95 44.38 -33.59
CA PRO A 163 22.42 45.75 -33.49
C PRO A 163 21.28 46.59 -32.91
N VAL A 164 21.53 47.20 -31.75
CA VAL A 164 20.60 48.13 -31.11
C VAL A 164 20.46 49.31 -32.06
N LYS A 165 19.30 49.43 -32.71
CA LYS A 165 18.94 50.63 -33.47
C LYS A 165 18.86 51.78 -32.48
N LYS A 166 19.80 52.71 -32.53
CA LYS A 166 19.76 53.94 -31.71
C LYS A 166 18.46 54.66 -32.04
N LEU A 167 17.59 54.82 -31.03
CA LEU A 167 16.43 55.69 -31.11
C LEU A 167 16.91 57.14 -31.27
N PRO A 168 16.27 57.96 -32.12
CA PRO A 168 16.63 59.36 -32.25
C PRO A 168 16.37 60.08 -30.93
N GLU A 169 17.34 60.87 -30.48
CA GLU A 169 17.23 61.73 -29.31
C GLU A 169 16.03 62.68 -29.47
N LYS A 170 15.12 62.62 -28.50
CA LYS A 170 14.09 63.64 -28.33
C LYS A 170 14.80 64.94 -27.96
N LYS A 171 14.96 65.85 -28.92
CA LYS A 171 15.27 67.25 -28.62
C LYS A 171 14.13 67.81 -27.77
N ASN A 172 14.39 68.04 -26.50
CA ASN A 172 13.57 68.91 -25.67
C ASN A 172 13.74 70.34 -26.21
N SER A 173 12.76 70.86 -26.95
CA SER A 173 12.63 72.32 -27.07
C SER A 173 11.80 72.82 -25.89
N LYS A 174 12.36 73.81 -25.21
CA LYS A 174 11.71 74.63 -24.19
C LYS A 174 10.48 75.34 -24.71
#